data_AF-A0A2D9CAK6-F1
#
_entry.id   AF-A0A2D9CAK6-F1
#
_cell.length_a   1.000
_cell.length_b   1.000
_cell.length_c   1.000
_cell.angle_alpha   90.00
_cell.angle_beta   90.00
_cell.angle_gamma   90.00
#
_symmetry.space_group_name_H-M   'P 1'
#
loop_
_entity.id
_entity.type
_entity.pdbx_description
1 polymer ?
#
loop_
_entity_poly.entity_id
_entity_poly.type
_entity_poly.pdbx_seq_one_letter_code
_entity_poly.pdbx_strand_id
1 'polypeptide(L)'
;MGTIEVIEAGMLSSVQDLGRSGYQSVGVPEGGAFDRVSLRVGNRLLGNDEHEAGIEMSMRGGVFRFLDPAVVCLTGARTNDAAVEVDGRLMPIPHGVPTALGAGSVLRVGALRQGVRAYLCVADGIRSEVMLGSRSALVSLPDAGLGRALRRGDRLAYGDHAFQVDVSSTTEPAAIEEQISVLRIVPSMHTELFSQEQLKGLCVEPFVVADQSNRAGVRLMGRLLEGAIPGRVSSAGTMVGYVQVPASGEPIVLGVDGPTTGGYPVIGCVIEADLPVLAQCGPRERVRFAWVGRGEARRALLKQEADVESVRPGAVVGAIRHRPASSQRRVLLGCDTGEAEAGPGRSQELELLAHVSAVSIACGGHAGDDESMRHAIAGAAKHGCVIGAHPSYPDRAGFGRRTMAMDRGSLARSISAQLEAMARHADDHGVAVSYIKAHGALYHDVAQDVGFAHWYWARCALVFPNARFVGPIGSAAIAALRHSGVPTLSEGFCDRVYEPDGSLRSRHAGDALIADPEQAAAQAERLIHTHGCDLLCVHSDTPDAVEIARAVSERLRVRGLV
;
A
#
# COMPACT_ATOMS: atom_id res chain seq x y z
N MET A 1 1.30 23.66 6.26
CA MET A 1 0.10 22.81 6.31
C MET A 1 -0.23 22.47 4.88
N GLY A 2 -0.52 21.22 4.57
CA GLY A 2 -0.95 20.83 3.23
C GLY A 2 -2.43 21.09 2.97
N THR A 3 -2.83 21.13 1.69
CA THR A 3 -4.23 21.35 1.28
C THR A 3 -4.74 20.29 0.32
N ILE A 4 -5.96 19.81 0.56
CA ILE A 4 -6.75 18.95 -0.33
C ILE A 4 -7.86 19.79 -0.96
N GLU A 5 -7.94 19.82 -2.28
CA GLU A 5 -9.05 20.39 -3.04
C GLU A 5 -10.01 19.28 -3.48
N VAL A 6 -11.29 19.43 -3.15
CA VAL A 6 -12.35 18.51 -3.58
C VAL A 6 -12.74 18.84 -5.03
N ILE A 7 -12.35 18.00 -5.97
CA ILE A 7 -12.73 18.12 -7.39
C ILE A 7 -14.14 17.55 -7.59
N GLU A 8 -14.39 16.37 -7.03
CA GLU A 8 -15.69 15.72 -6.98
C GLU A 8 -15.90 15.11 -5.60
N ALA A 9 -17.07 15.33 -4.98
CA ALA A 9 -17.36 14.85 -3.63
C ALA A 9 -17.85 13.40 -3.59
N GLY A 10 -17.98 12.71 -4.73
CA GLY A 10 -18.62 11.39 -4.80
C GLY A 10 -20.12 11.45 -4.53
N MET A 11 -20.70 10.35 -4.03
CA MET A 11 -22.14 10.28 -3.73
C MET A 11 -22.48 10.99 -2.41
N LEU A 12 -21.73 10.69 -1.34
CA LEU A 12 -21.80 11.39 -0.06
C LEU A 12 -20.44 11.26 0.64
N SER A 13 -19.73 12.38 0.74
CA SER A 13 -18.45 12.46 1.48
C SER A 13 -18.53 13.51 2.57
N SER A 14 -17.93 13.23 3.74
CA SER A 14 -17.92 14.16 4.86
C SER A 14 -16.69 13.97 5.75
N VAL A 15 -16.26 15.04 6.41
CA VAL A 15 -15.21 14.96 7.44
C VAL A 15 -15.80 14.30 8.68
N GLN A 16 -15.13 13.26 9.18
CA GLN A 16 -15.54 12.51 10.36
C GLN A 16 -14.34 12.21 11.25
N ASP A 17 -14.48 12.48 12.55
CA ASP A 17 -13.62 11.91 13.61
C ASP A 17 -14.42 10.87 14.41
N LEU A 18 -14.09 10.65 15.69
CA LEU A 18 -14.87 9.74 16.55
C LEU A 18 -16.15 10.35 17.12
N GLY A 19 -16.50 11.59 16.80
CA GLY A 19 -17.75 12.22 17.18
C GLY A 19 -17.66 13.13 18.42
N ARG A 20 -18.82 13.65 18.83
CA ARG A 20 -19.01 14.64 19.91
C ARG A 20 -19.77 14.04 21.10
N SER A 21 -19.08 13.30 21.93
CA SER A 21 -19.69 12.75 23.15
C SER A 21 -20.01 13.84 24.18
N GLY A 22 -21.06 13.64 24.99
CA GLY A 22 -21.41 14.52 26.10
C GLY A 22 -22.55 15.51 25.85
N TYR A 23 -23.07 15.60 24.63
CA TYR A 23 -24.14 16.55 24.25
C TYR A 23 -25.50 15.90 23.97
N GLN A 24 -25.62 14.57 24.16
CA GLN A 24 -26.86 13.84 23.87
C GLN A 24 -28.04 14.33 24.74
N SER A 25 -27.77 14.74 25.98
CA SER A 25 -28.77 15.27 26.92
C SER A 25 -29.41 16.60 26.46
N VAL A 26 -28.75 17.34 25.57
CA VAL A 26 -29.25 18.60 24.98
C VAL A 26 -29.70 18.43 23.53
N GLY A 27 -29.91 17.19 23.07
CA GLY A 27 -30.48 16.92 21.74
C GLY A 27 -29.47 16.75 20.61
N VAL A 28 -28.16 16.74 20.90
CA VAL A 28 -27.12 16.63 19.86
C VAL A 28 -26.62 15.19 19.74
N PRO A 29 -26.76 14.54 18.56
CA PRO A 29 -26.20 13.22 18.32
C PRO A 29 -24.67 13.20 18.38
N GLU A 30 -24.11 12.06 18.81
CA GLU A 30 -22.65 11.85 18.87
C GLU A 30 -22.00 11.99 17.48
N GLY A 31 -22.66 11.55 16.41
CA GLY A 31 -22.07 11.59 15.07
C GLY A 31 -20.81 10.72 14.99
N GLY A 32 -19.79 11.18 14.27
CA GLY A 32 -18.57 10.40 14.08
C GLY A 32 -18.59 9.53 12.84
N ALA A 33 -17.47 8.86 12.57
CA ALA A 33 -17.40 7.79 11.59
C ALA A 33 -18.42 6.70 11.92
N PHE A 34 -19.17 6.22 10.92
CA PHE A 34 -20.12 5.14 11.15
C PHE A 34 -19.38 3.81 11.40
N ASP A 35 -18.37 3.50 10.59
CA ASP A 35 -17.39 2.46 10.88
C ASP A 35 -16.17 3.09 11.55
N ARG A 36 -16.27 3.25 12.88
CA ARG A 36 -15.21 3.82 13.73
C ARG A 36 -13.92 3.01 13.67
N VAL A 37 -14.01 1.68 13.49
CA VAL A 37 -12.85 0.80 13.44
C VAL A 37 -12.02 1.09 12.20
N SER A 38 -12.64 1.21 11.03
CA SER A 38 -11.91 1.51 9.79
C SER A 38 -11.20 2.87 9.84
N LEU A 39 -11.84 3.90 10.42
CA LEU A 39 -11.20 5.20 10.62
C LEU A 39 -9.98 5.09 11.56
N ARG A 40 -10.15 4.46 12.73
CA ARG A 40 -9.06 4.26 13.71
C ARG A 40 -7.90 3.48 13.10
N VAL A 41 -8.17 2.39 12.39
CA VAL A 41 -7.15 1.59 11.70
C VAL A 41 -6.39 2.44 10.68
N GLY A 42 -7.08 3.24 9.87
CA GLY A 42 -6.45 4.12 8.88
C GLY A 42 -5.53 5.17 9.52
N ASN A 43 -5.97 5.78 10.62
CA ASN A 43 -5.15 6.70 11.39
C ASN A 43 -3.93 6.02 12.03
N ARG A 44 -4.11 4.86 12.68
CA ARG A 44 -3.00 4.13 13.31
C ARG A 44 -1.96 3.64 12.30
N LEU A 45 -2.39 3.23 11.11
CA LEU A 45 -1.49 2.87 10.01
C LEU A 45 -0.64 4.05 9.55
N LEU A 46 -1.15 5.28 9.65
CA LEU A 46 -0.40 6.50 9.35
C LEU A 46 0.47 6.99 10.52
N GLY A 47 0.36 6.36 11.70
CA GLY A 47 0.98 6.85 12.93
C GLY A 47 0.28 8.06 13.56
N ASN A 48 -0.93 8.39 13.11
CA ASN A 48 -1.75 9.43 13.70
C ASN A 48 -2.30 8.98 15.06
N ASP A 49 -2.74 9.95 15.86
CA ASP A 49 -3.73 9.69 16.90
C ASP A 49 -5.00 9.09 16.26
N GLU A 50 -5.57 8.05 16.88
CA GLU A 50 -6.71 7.34 16.31
C GLU A 50 -7.99 8.18 16.25
N HIS A 51 -8.05 9.30 16.98
CA HIS A 51 -9.14 10.28 16.98
C HIS A 51 -9.03 11.32 15.85
N GLU A 52 -7.97 11.32 15.06
CA GLU A 52 -7.83 12.26 13.95
C GLU A 52 -8.95 12.11 12.91
N ALA A 53 -9.33 13.23 12.29
CA ALA A 53 -10.40 13.23 11.32
C ALA A 53 -9.94 12.69 9.95
N GLY A 54 -10.82 11.92 9.30
CA GLY A 54 -10.69 11.47 7.91
C GLY A 54 -11.90 11.85 7.06
N ILE A 55 -11.85 11.57 5.76
CA ILE A 55 -13.01 11.69 4.88
C ILE A 55 -13.74 10.36 4.83
N GLU A 56 -14.94 10.29 5.40
CA GLU A 56 -15.86 9.18 5.19
C GLU A 56 -16.56 9.35 3.83
N MET A 57 -16.52 8.32 2.99
CA MET A 57 -17.14 8.26 1.66
C MET A 57 -18.13 7.11 1.59
N SER A 58 -19.36 7.36 1.14
CA SER A 58 -20.41 6.34 1.03
C SER A 58 -20.72 5.96 -0.42
N MET A 59 -20.86 4.66 -0.71
CA MET A 59 -21.19 4.00 -2.00
C MET A 59 -20.20 4.24 -3.15
N ARG A 60 -19.83 5.49 -3.39
CA ARG A 60 -18.85 5.92 -4.39
C ARG A 60 -18.03 7.06 -3.82
N GLY A 61 -16.71 6.89 -3.88
CA GLY A 61 -15.75 7.90 -3.43
C GLY A 61 -15.69 9.14 -4.32
N GLY A 62 -14.80 10.05 -3.93
CA GLY A 62 -14.59 11.33 -4.60
C GLY A 62 -13.33 11.40 -5.45
N VAL A 63 -13.09 12.59 -5.99
CA VAL A 63 -11.85 12.99 -6.65
C VAL A 63 -11.23 14.15 -5.88
N PHE A 64 -10.02 13.95 -5.39
CA PHE A 64 -9.33 14.86 -4.49
C PHE A 64 -7.96 15.23 -5.08
N ARG A 65 -7.69 16.52 -5.21
CA ARG A 65 -6.38 17.02 -5.62
C ARG A 65 -5.60 17.44 -4.38
N PHE A 66 -4.41 16.89 -4.20
CA PHE A 66 -3.49 17.28 -3.14
C PHE A 66 -2.61 18.40 -3.68
N LEU A 67 -2.73 19.61 -3.13
CA LEU A 67 -1.95 20.76 -3.56
C LEU A 67 -0.51 20.70 -3.05
N ASP A 68 -0.31 19.99 -1.95
CA ASP A 68 0.97 19.76 -1.28
C ASP A 68 1.24 18.25 -1.19
N PRO A 69 2.47 17.80 -0.89
CA PRO A 69 2.73 16.39 -0.65
C PRO A 69 1.89 15.85 0.52
N ALA A 70 1.51 14.58 0.45
CA ALA A 70 0.71 13.93 1.50
C ALA A 70 1.09 12.45 1.64
N VAL A 71 0.79 11.85 2.79
CA VAL A 71 0.71 10.40 2.94
C VAL A 71 -0.72 10.06 3.32
N VAL A 72 -1.36 9.17 2.57
CA VAL A 72 -2.77 8.83 2.74
C VAL A 72 -2.95 7.34 3.02
N CYS A 73 -4.02 6.96 3.70
CA CYS A 73 -4.39 5.56 3.86
C CYS A 73 -5.88 5.42 3.57
N LEU A 74 -6.22 4.49 2.66
CA LEU A 74 -7.60 4.16 2.33
C LEU A 74 -8.02 2.92 3.12
N THR A 75 -9.04 3.04 3.98
CA THR A 75 -9.59 1.93 4.79
C THR A 75 -11.11 1.78 4.61
N GLY A 76 -11.72 0.77 5.25
CA GLY A 76 -13.14 0.44 5.09
C GLY A 76 -13.44 -0.43 3.86
N ALA A 77 -14.50 -0.05 3.14
CA ALA A 77 -15.02 -0.78 2.00
C ALA A 77 -13.99 -0.84 0.85
N ARG A 78 -13.79 -2.03 0.29
CA ARG A 78 -12.84 -2.21 -0.81
C ARG A 78 -13.37 -1.63 -2.11
N THR A 79 -12.45 -1.10 -2.90
CA THR A 79 -12.67 -0.69 -4.28
C THR A 79 -11.46 -1.08 -5.12
N ASN A 80 -11.70 -1.50 -6.36
CA ASN A 80 -10.65 -1.69 -7.36
C ASN A 80 -10.46 -0.42 -8.21
N ASP A 81 -11.26 0.61 -7.95
CA ASP A 81 -11.34 1.84 -8.71
C ASP A 81 -10.69 3.01 -7.94
N ALA A 82 -9.76 2.72 -7.01
CA ALA A 82 -8.96 3.72 -6.33
C ALA A 82 -7.59 3.86 -7.01
N ALA A 83 -7.33 5.04 -7.57
CA ALA A 83 -6.07 5.32 -8.25
C ALA A 83 -5.71 6.80 -8.15
N VAL A 84 -4.41 7.10 -8.15
CA VAL A 84 -3.88 8.46 -8.27
C VAL A 84 -3.32 8.68 -9.67
N GLU A 85 -3.63 9.83 -10.24
CA GLU A 85 -3.03 10.27 -11.50
C GLU A 85 -1.66 10.92 -11.24
N VAL A 86 -0.62 10.38 -11.87
CA VAL A 86 0.77 10.85 -11.82
C VAL A 86 1.31 10.87 -13.25
N ASP A 87 1.75 12.03 -13.73
CA ASP A 87 2.27 12.23 -15.09
C ASP A 87 1.34 11.66 -16.20
N GLY A 88 0.02 11.80 -16.03
CA GLY A 88 -0.99 11.30 -16.99
C GLY A 88 -1.25 9.78 -16.94
N ARG A 89 -0.69 9.07 -15.95
CA ARG A 89 -0.94 7.63 -15.72
C ARG A 89 -1.68 7.40 -14.41
N LEU A 90 -2.59 6.41 -14.40
CA LEU A 90 -3.31 6.00 -13.20
C LEU A 90 -2.53 4.91 -12.46
N MET A 91 -2.15 5.22 -11.22
CA MET A 91 -1.47 4.29 -10.30
C MET A 91 -2.47 3.84 -9.23
N PRO A 92 -2.66 2.53 -9.00
CA PRO A 92 -3.62 2.05 -7.99
C PRO A 92 -3.19 2.48 -6.59
N ILE A 93 -4.17 2.78 -5.73
CA ILE A 93 -3.93 3.02 -4.30
C ILE A 93 -4.26 1.75 -3.52
N PRO A 94 -3.26 1.09 -2.92
CA PRO A 94 -3.50 -0.10 -2.12
C PRO A 94 -4.30 0.25 -0.87
N HIS A 95 -5.24 -0.64 -0.55
CA HIS A 95 -6.11 -0.48 0.60
C HIS A 95 -5.41 -0.93 1.89
N GLY A 96 -5.53 -0.15 2.96
CA GLY A 96 -4.87 -0.43 4.24
C GLY A 96 -3.35 -0.24 4.21
N VAL A 97 -2.83 0.50 3.24
CA VAL A 97 -1.40 0.76 3.10
C VAL A 97 -1.17 2.27 3.02
N PRO A 98 -0.38 2.88 3.93
CA PRO A 98 0.05 4.26 3.81
C PRO A 98 0.71 4.52 2.46
N THR A 99 0.21 5.49 1.70
CA THR A 99 0.63 5.79 0.34
C THR A 99 1.02 7.26 0.21
N ALA A 100 2.27 7.55 -0.14
CA ALA A 100 2.74 8.90 -0.40
C ALA A 100 2.21 9.42 -1.75
N LEU A 101 1.73 10.65 -1.77
CA LEU A 101 1.22 11.42 -2.90
C LEU A 101 2.01 12.73 -3.07
N GLY A 102 2.33 13.07 -4.33
CA GLY A 102 3.10 14.26 -4.65
C GLY A 102 2.21 15.50 -4.63
N ALA A 103 2.83 16.67 -4.52
CA ALA A 103 2.13 17.91 -4.79
C ALA A 103 1.52 17.87 -6.21
N GLY A 104 0.25 18.26 -6.33
CA GLY A 104 -0.52 18.21 -7.57
C GLY A 104 -1.20 16.87 -7.86
N SER A 105 -0.93 15.80 -7.09
CA SER A 105 -1.53 14.47 -7.32
C SER A 105 -3.07 14.51 -7.23
N VAL A 106 -3.73 13.82 -8.14
CA VAL A 106 -5.20 13.69 -8.16
C VAL A 106 -5.59 12.26 -7.81
N LEU A 107 -6.08 12.06 -6.59
CA LEU A 107 -6.63 10.79 -6.12
C LEU A 107 -8.08 10.65 -6.57
N ARG A 108 -8.40 9.56 -7.26
CA ARG A 108 -9.76 9.15 -7.61
C ARG A 108 -10.11 7.90 -6.79
N VAL A 109 -11.27 7.92 -6.15
CA VAL A 109 -11.86 6.76 -5.48
C VAL A 109 -13.21 6.48 -6.11
N GLY A 110 -13.31 5.37 -6.85
CA GLY A 110 -14.51 5.00 -7.58
C GLY A 110 -15.59 4.30 -6.75
N ALA A 111 -16.27 3.34 -7.36
CA ALA A 111 -17.36 2.61 -6.71
C ALA A 111 -16.82 1.67 -5.62
N LEU A 112 -17.48 1.64 -4.46
CA LEU A 112 -17.19 0.69 -3.39
C LEU A 112 -17.90 -0.63 -3.71
N ARG A 113 -17.19 -1.75 -3.54
CA ARG A 113 -17.63 -3.08 -4.00
C ARG A 113 -17.81 -4.10 -2.88
N GLN A 114 -17.07 -3.95 -1.78
CA GLN A 114 -17.18 -4.82 -0.61
C GLN A 114 -17.45 -3.95 0.61
N GLY A 115 -18.73 -3.78 0.94
CA GLY A 115 -19.21 -2.76 1.87
C GLY A 115 -19.52 -1.42 1.20
N VAL A 116 -20.03 -0.48 1.99
CA VAL A 116 -20.55 0.81 1.49
C VAL A 116 -19.85 2.05 2.02
N ARG A 117 -18.89 1.92 2.94
CA ARG A 117 -18.19 3.08 3.54
C ARG A 117 -16.68 2.90 3.54
N ALA A 118 -15.98 3.82 2.90
CA ALA A 118 -14.52 3.89 2.91
C ALA A 118 -14.04 5.18 3.58
N TYR A 119 -12.82 5.16 4.10
CA TYR A 119 -12.21 6.27 4.82
C TYR A 119 -10.90 6.65 4.16
N LEU A 120 -10.77 7.90 3.73
CA LEU A 120 -9.50 8.48 3.33
C LEU A 120 -8.91 9.21 4.53
N CYS A 121 -7.94 8.55 5.17
CA CYS A 121 -7.14 9.15 6.23
C CYS A 121 -5.92 9.82 5.60
N VAL A 122 -5.47 10.93 6.19
CA VAL A 122 -4.26 11.64 5.76
C VAL A 122 -3.37 11.78 6.98
N ALA A 123 -2.07 11.64 6.78
CA ALA A 123 -1.10 11.87 7.83
C ALA A 123 -1.31 13.22 8.52
N ASP A 124 -1.13 13.23 9.83
CA ASP A 124 -1.51 14.28 10.77
C ASP A 124 -3.00 14.61 10.85
N GLY A 125 -3.86 13.97 10.06
CA GLY A 125 -5.30 14.16 10.11
C GLY A 125 -5.80 15.41 9.40
N ILE A 126 -7.11 15.42 9.14
CA ILE A 126 -7.78 16.51 8.44
C ILE A 126 -8.14 17.63 9.41
N ARG A 127 -7.90 18.86 8.98
CA ARG A 127 -8.26 20.09 9.69
C ARG A 127 -9.55 20.66 9.12
N SER A 128 -10.50 20.87 10.02
CA SER A 128 -11.80 21.51 9.82
C SER A 128 -12.14 22.37 11.06
N GLU A 129 -13.30 23.00 11.09
CA GLU A 129 -13.79 23.64 12.30
C GLU A 129 -14.10 22.58 13.37
N VAL A 130 -13.73 22.85 14.63
CA VAL A 130 -14.06 22.01 15.77
C VAL A 130 -15.31 22.57 16.44
N MET A 131 -16.42 21.83 16.37
CA MET A 131 -17.70 22.21 16.96
C MET A 131 -18.08 21.20 18.03
N LEU A 132 -18.34 21.68 19.25
CA LEU A 132 -18.68 20.82 20.39
C LEU A 132 -17.62 19.72 20.63
N GLY A 133 -16.34 20.06 20.44
CA GLY A 133 -15.22 19.14 20.66
C GLY A 133 -14.95 18.14 19.54
N SER A 134 -15.64 18.24 18.39
CA SER A 134 -15.49 17.31 17.26
C SER A 134 -15.43 18.04 15.92
N ARG A 135 -14.76 17.42 14.96
CA ARG A 135 -14.63 17.79 13.54
C ARG A 135 -15.69 17.14 12.66
N SER A 136 -16.45 16.18 13.20
CA SER A 136 -17.46 15.44 12.45
C SER A 136 -18.56 16.32 11.91
N ALA A 137 -19.00 16.02 10.69
CA ALA A 137 -20.21 16.61 10.11
C ALA A 137 -21.47 15.80 10.47
N LEU A 138 -22.52 16.48 10.93
CA LEU A 138 -23.86 15.91 11.12
C LEU A 138 -24.67 16.01 9.82
N VAL A 139 -24.36 15.13 8.86
CA VAL A 139 -24.92 15.23 7.49
C VAL A 139 -26.39 14.87 7.40
N SER A 140 -26.92 14.11 8.36
CA SER A 140 -28.35 13.75 8.41
C SER A 140 -29.24 14.90 8.89
N LEU A 141 -28.67 15.95 9.48
CA LEU A 141 -29.39 17.13 9.95
C LEU A 141 -28.58 18.40 9.61
N PRO A 142 -28.52 18.81 8.32
CA PRO A 142 -27.67 19.91 7.88
C PRO A 142 -28.04 21.26 8.51
N ASP A 143 -29.31 21.46 8.88
CA ASP A 143 -29.79 22.69 9.53
C ASP A 143 -29.28 22.86 10.96
N ALA A 144 -28.69 21.82 11.57
CA ALA A 144 -28.04 21.92 12.88
C ALA A 144 -26.75 22.75 12.85
N GLY A 145 -26.19 23.02 11.66
CA GLY A 145 -24.96 23.80 11.50
C GLY A 145 -23.69 23.09 11.96
N LEU A 146 -23.76 21.80 12.32
CA LEU A 146 -22.63 21.01 12.81
C LEU A 146 -21.88 20.36 11.65
N GLY A 147 -21.23 21.18 10.82
CA GLY A 147 -20.55 20.74 9.60
C GLY A 147 -21.52 20.33 8.48
N ARG A 148 -20.98 19.90 7.33
CA ARG A 148 -21.77 19.48 6.16
C ARG A 148 -21.06 18.46 5.30
N ALA A 149 -21.81 17.86 4.37
CA ALA A 149 -21.23 17.09 3.28
C ALA A 149 -20.29 17.97 2.42
N LEU A 150 -19.21 17.35 1.94
CA LEU A 150 -18.24 17.98 1.04
C LEU A 150 -18.89 18.30 -0.31
N ARG A 151 -18.39 19.37 -0.94
CA ARG A 151 -18.82 19.86 -2.24
C ARG A 151 -17.60 20.14 -3.10
N ARG A 152 -17.79 20.15 -4.41
CA ARG A 152 -16.77 20.59 -5.36
C ARG A 152 -16.27 21.99 -4.99
N GLY A 153 -14.95 22.16 -4.98
CA GLY A 153 -14.27 23.41 -4.65
C GLY A 153 -13.95 23.57 -3.16
N ASP A 154 -14.45 22.69 -2.28
CA ASP A 154 -14.05 22.70 -0.88
C ASP A 154 -12.54 22.45 -0.75
N ARG A 155 -11.93 23.11 0.24
CA ARG A 155 -10.52 22.95 0.58
C ARG A 155 -10.39 22.51 2.02
N LEU A 156 -9.68 21.41 2.23
CA LEU A 156 -9.43 20.82 3.54
C LEU A 156 -7.94 20.90 3.84
N ALA A 157 -7.57 21.49 4.97
CA ALA A 157 -6.17 21.53 5.39
C ALA A 157 -5.79 20.21 6.10
N TYR A 158 -4.51 19.86 6.13
CA TYR A 158 -3.94 18.77 6.93
C TYR A 158 -2.56 19.20 7.48
N GLY A 159 -1.98 18.38 8.36
CA GLY A 159 -0.67 18.69 8.99
C GLY A 159 0.53 18.64 8.04
N ASP A 160 1.73 18.84 8.59
CA ASP A 160 2.98 19.10 7.86
C ASP A 160 4.04 18.01 8.00
N HIS A 161 3.74 16.83 8.56
CA HIS A 161 4.80 15.87 8.87
C HIS A 161 5.53 15.36 7.63
N ALA A 162 6.86 15.48 7.67
CA ALA A 162 7.77 14.78 6.79
C ALA A 162 7.88 13.31 7.23
N PHE A 163 7.48 12.38 6.36
CA PHE A 163 7.64 10.95 6.59
C PHE A 163 8.95 10.45 5.98
N GLN A 164 9.63 9.58 6.73
CA GLN A 164 10.66 8.71 6.17
C GLN A 164 9.96 7.52 5.50
N VAL A 165 10.24 7.31 4.22
CA VAL A 165 9.63 6.26 3.41
C VAL A 165 10.42 4.98 3.63
N ASP A 166 9.92 4.08 4.47
CA ASP A 166 10.36 2.69 4.52
C ASP A 166 9.30 1.80 3.88
N VAL A 167 9.73 0.88 3.02
CA VAL A 167 8.86 0.06 2.17
C VAL A 167 8.72 -1.33 2.80
N SER A 168 7.49 -1.76 3.04
CA SER A 168 7.18 -3.13 3.46
C SER A 168 5.85 -3.55 2.86
N SER A 169 5.80 -4.77 2.36
CA SER A 169 4.63 -5.38 1.74
C SER A 169 3.79 -6.13 2.76
N THR A 170 2.46 -6.03 2.70
CA THR A 170 1.59 -7.08 3.25
C THR A 170 0.33 -7.37 2.42
N THR A 171 0.12 -8.68 2.26
CA THR A 171 -1.07 -9.52 2.07
C THR A 171 -2.17 -9.15 1.06
N GLU A 172 -2.38 -10.10 0.14
CA GLU A 172 -3.55 -10.21 -0.73
C GLU A 172 -4.83 -10.54 0.08
N PRO A 173 -6.01 -10.05 -0.34
CA PRO A 173 -7.29 -10.53 0.17
C PRO A 173 -7.72 -11.83 -0.53
N ALA A 174 -8.30 -12.73 0.26
CA ALA A 174 -9.03 -13.90 -0.24
C ALA A 174 -10.31 -13.51 -0.99
N ALA A 175 -10.74 -14.38 -1.91
CA ALA A 175 -12.00 -14.26 -2.65
C ALA A 175 -13.23 -14.31 -1.73
N ILE A 176 -14.33 -13.64 -2.12
CA ILE A 176 -15.58 -13.56 -1.35
C ILE A 176 -16.71 -14.30 -2.08
N GLU A 177 -17.34 -15.22 -1.36
CA GLU A 177 -18.68 -15.76 -1.62
C GLU A 177 -19.76 -14.83 -1.02
N GLU A 178 -20.98 -14.85 -1.57
CA GLU A 178 -22.14 -14.11 -1.00
C GLU A 178 -22.36 -14.45 0.48
N GLN A 179 -22.17 -13.47 1.37
CA GLN A 179 -22.28 -13.69 2.82
C GLN A 179 -23.41 -12.84 3.42
N ILE A 180 -24.32 -13.49 4.16
CA ILE A 180 -25.32 -12.80 4.99
C ILE A 180 -24.59 -12.25 6.22
N SER A 181 -24.67 -10.93 6.43
CA SER A 181 -24.07 -10.29 7.60
C SER A 181 -24.84 -10.66 8.87
N VAL A 182 -24.13 -11.03 9.95
CA VAL A 182 -24.74 -11.35 11.24
C VAL A 182 -24.49 -10.20 12.22
N LEU A 183 -25.57 -9.67 12.79
CA LEU A 183 -25.53 -8.62 13.82
C LEU A 183 -25.91 -9.22 15.17
N ARG A 184 -24.96 -9.29 16.10
CA ARG A 184 -25.21 -9.78 17.45
C ARG A 184 -25.90 -8.70 18.27
N ILE A 185 -26.94 -9.10 19.00
CA ILE A 185 -27.78 -8.20 19.79
C ILE A 185 -27.92 -8.69 21.24
N VAL A 186 -28.02 -7.72 22.16
CA VAL A 186 -28.37 -7.95 23.56
C VAL A 186 -29.78 -7.41 23.85
N PRO A 187 -30.49 -7.95 24.86
CA PRO A 187 -31.76 -7.39 25.32
C PRO A 187 -31.65 -5.90 25.71
N SER A 188 -32.69 -5.13 25.40
CA SER A 188 -32.90 -3.74 25.78
C SER A 188 -33.97 -3.60 26.87
N MET A 189 -34.21 -2.37 27.33
CA MET A 189 -35.28 -2.01 28.28
C MET A 189 -36.71 -2.38 27.83
N HIS A 190 -36.95 -2.52 26.52
CA HIS A 190 -38.28 -2.83 25.98
C HIS A 190 -38.40 -4.27 25.47
N THR A 191 -37.36 -5.10 25.59
CA THR A 191 -37.38 -6.48 25.06
C THR A 191 -38.55 -7.31 25.61
N GLU A 192 -38.91 -7.10 26.88
CA GLU A 192 -40.03 -7.82 27.52
C GLU A 192 -41.42 -7.40 27.01
N LEU A 193 -41.51 -6.28 26.25
CA LEU A 193 -42.76 -5.88 25.58
C LEU A 193 -43.07 -6.74 24.35
N PHE A 194 -42.12 -7.57 23.90
CA PHE A 194 -42.26 -8.41 22.72
C PHE A 194 -42.52 -9.86 23.14
N SER A 195 -43.37 -10.55 22.38
CA SER A 195 -43.69 -11.96 22.61
C SER A 195 -42.47 -12.86 22.31
N GLN A 196 -42.45 -14.04 22.90
CA GLN A 196 -41.41 -15.04 22.60
C GLN A 196 -41.37 -15.44 21.12
N GLU A 197 -42.50 -15.36 20.41
CA GLU A 197 -42.55 -15.60 18.97
C GLU A 197 -41.85 -14.48 18.20
N GLN A 198 -42.08 -13.21 18.56
CA GLN A 198 -41.41 -12.06 17.94
C GLN A 198 -39.90 -12.09 18.19
N LEU A 199 -39.47 -12.41 19.41
CA LEU A 199 -38.05 -12.51 19.77
C LEU A 199 -37.33 -13.62 18.99
N LYS A 200 -38.00 -14.76 18.79
CA LYS A 200 -37.47 -15.84 17.93
C LYS A 200 -37.47 -15.42 16.47
N GLY A 201 -38.57 -14.84 16.00
CA GLY A 201 -38.76 -14.41 14.60
C GLY A 201 -37.67 -13.45 14.12
N LEU A 202 -37.19 -12.56 14.99
CA LEU A 202 -36.10 -11.62 14.70
C LEU A 202 -34.79 -12.29 14.25
N CYS A 203 -34.53 -13.53 14.68
CA CYS A 203 -33.26 -14.23 14.42
C CYS A 203 -33.36 -15.35 13.38
N VAL A 204 -34.56 -15.69 12.91
CA VAL A 204 -34.80 -16.82 11.99
C VAL A 204 -34.48 -16.43 10.56
N GLU A 205 -35.24 -15.49 10.00
CA GLU A 205 -35.08 -15.05 8.62
C GLU A 205 -34.17 -13.83 8.54
N PRO A 206 -33.33 -13.71 7.51
CA PRO A 206 -32.58 -12.49 7.27
C PRO A 206 -33.52 -11.37 6.77
N PHE A 207 -33.20 -10.15 7.17
CA PHE A 207 -33.79 -8.93 6.67
C PHE A 207 -32.97 -8.38 5.50
N VAL A 208 -33.63 -7.59 4.66
CA VAL A 208 -33.03 -6.85 3.55
C VAL A 208 -32.89 -5.39 3.96
N VAL A 209 -31.71 -4.81 3.79
CA VAL A 209 -31.47 -3.38 4.04
C VAL A 209 -32.24 -2.54 3.01
N ALA A 210 -33.06 -1.61 3.47
CA ALA A 210 -33.87 -0.76 2.60
C ALA A 210 -33.04 0.35 1.94
N ASP A 211 -33.43 0.77 0.73
CA ASP A 211 -32.80 1.87 -0.04
C ASP A 211 -32.83 3.22 0.71
N GLN A 212 -33.78 3.40 1.63
CA GLN A 212 -33.96 4.58 2.49
C GLN A 212 -33.05 4.62 3.74
N SER A 213 -32.12 3.67 3.88
CA SER A 213 -31.17 3.61 5.00
C SER A 213 -30.10 4.70 4.89
N ASN A 214 -29.73 5.31 6.01
CA ASN A 214 -28.71 6.38 6.06
C ASN A 214 -27.94 6.35 7.39
N ARG A 215 -27.17 7.42 7.67
CA ARG A 215 -26.38 7.54 8.91
C ARG A 215 -27.23 7.71 10.19
N ALA A 216 -28.48 8.13 10.09
CA ALA A 216 -29.39 8.23 11.23
C ALA A 216 -30.01 6.87 11.60
N GLY A 217 -30.25 6.00 10.61
CA GLY A 217 -30.72 4.64 10.87
C GLY A 217 -30.74 3.75 9.64
N VAL A 218 -30.44 2.47 9.88
CA VAL A 218 -30.51 1.39 8.89
C VAL A 218 -31.87 0.71 9.01
N ARG A 219 -32.68 0.81 7.95
CA ARG A 219 -34.05 0.32 7.91
C ARG A 219 -34.07 -1.06 7.27
N LEU A 220 -34.80 -1.99 7.89
CA LEU A 220 -34.77 -3.40 7.53
C LEU A 220 -36.16 -3.86 7.06
N MET A 221 -36.22 -4.40 5.84
CA MET A 221 -37.42 -5.00 5.25
C MET A 221 -37.35 -6.52 5.43
N GLY A 222 -38.46 -7.16 5.79
CA GLY A 222 -38.48 -8.61 5.97
C GLY A 222 -39.73 -9.05 6.71
N ARG A 223 -39.60 -10.16 7.45
CA ARG A 223 -40.70 -10.66 8.28
C ARG A 223 -41.10 -9.58 9.28
N LEU A 224 -42.37 -9.16 9.21
CA LEU A 224 -42.94 -8.22 10.16
C LEU A 224 -43.00 -8.87 11.54
N LEU A 225 -42.69 -8.08 12.57
CA LEU A 225 -42.96 -8.47 13.95
C LEU A 225 -44.45 -8.20 14.23
N GLU A 226 -45.31 -9.14 13.85
CA GLU A 226 -46.77 -9.06 14.02
C GLU A 226 -47.20 -9.26 15.49
N GLY A 227 -48.29 -8.60 15.91
CA GLY A 227 -48.87 -8.72 17.26
C GLY A 227 -49.05 -7.39 18.00
N ALA A 228 -49.54 -7.44 19.25
CA ALA A 228 -49.76 -6.27 20.10
C ALA A 228 -48.45 -5.70 20.65
N ILE A 229 -47.74 -4.92 19.82
CA ILE A 229 -46.63 -4.08 20.25
C ILE A 229 -47.21 -2.68 20.50
N PRO A 230 -46.90 -2.00 21.62
CA PRO A 230 -47.23 -0.59 21.76
C PRO A 230 -46.55 0.18 20.62
N GLY A 231 -47.30 0.62 19.61
CA GLY A 231 -46.73 1.33 18.45
C GLY A 231 -45.95 2.59 18.83
N ARG A 232 -46.14 3.07 20.07
CA ARG A 232 -45.30 4.05 20.77
C ARG A 232 -45.14 3.68 22.24
N VAL A 233 -44.03 4.12 22.81
CA VAL A 233 -43.71 4.14 24.24
C VAL A 233 -43.41 5.57 24.68
N SER A 234 -43.30 5.80 25.98
CA SER A 234 -42.81 7.10 26.48
C SER A 234 -41.45 7.41 25.89
N SER A 235 -41.25 8.65 25.43
CA SER A 235 -39.97 9.07 24.87
C SER A 235 -38.84 8.88 25.88
N ALA A 236 -37.83 8.13 25.47
CA ALA A 236 -36.65 7.84 26.28
C ALA A 236 -35.37 8.17 25.50
N GLY A 237 -34.26 8.27 26.22
CA GLY A 237 -32.94 8.40 25.60
C GLY A 237 -32.63 7.21 24.69
N THR A 238 -32.02 7.49 23.55
CA THR A 238 -31.62 6.49 22.56
C THR A 238 -30.10 6.45 22.40
N MET A 239 -29.58 5.37 21.82
CA MET A 239 -28.17 5.21 21.52
C MET A 239 -27.99 4.46 20.20
N VAL A 240 -26.79 4.59 19.63
CA VAL A 240 -26.39 3.86 18.42
C VAL A 240 -26.54 2.35 18.64
N GLY A 241 -27.03 1.65 17.63
CA GLY A 241 -27.26 0.20 17.68
C GLY A 241 -28.62 -0.21 18.25
N TYR A 242 -29.43 0.70 18.80
CA TYR A 242 -30.81 0.36 19.20
C TYR A 242 -31.62 -0.11 18.00
N VAL A 243 -32.26 -1.29 18.15
CA VAL A 243 -33.16 -1.86 17.17
C VAL A 243 -34.58 -1.43 17.54
N GLN A 244 -35.03 -0.33 16.95
CA GLN A 244 -36.39 0.18 17.11
C GLN A 244 -37.38 -0.60 16.25
N VAL A 245 -38.58 -0.84 16.79
CA VAL A 245 -39.68 -1.48 16.06
C VAL A 245 -40.89 -0.54 16.10
N PRO A 246 -41.11 0.26 15.03
CA PRO A 246 -42.30 1.08 14.89
C PRO A 246 -43.57 0.23 14.73
N ALA A 247 -44.74 0.90 14.70
CA ALA A 247 -46.02 0.25 14.46
C ALA A 247 -46.12 -0.52 13.12
N SER A 248 -45.24 -0.24 12.15
CA SER A 248 -45.14 -1.00 10.90
C SER A 248 -44.59 -2.41 11.09
N GLY A 249 -43.92 -2.70 12.21
CA GLY A 249 -43.26 -3.98 12.48
C GLY A 249 -41.90 -4.18 11.78
N GLU A 250 -41.47 -3.22 10.97
CA GLU A 250 -40.17 -3.23 10.28
C GLU A 250 -39.07 -2.66 11.19
N PRO A 251 -38.00 -3.42 11.51
CA PRO A 251 -36.95 -2.93 12.39
C PRO A 251 -36.12 -1.78 11.80
N ILE A 252 -35.70 -0.86 12.66
CA ILE A 252 -34.75 0.22 12.34
C ILE A 252 -33.60 0.16 13.34
N VAL A 253 -32.38 -0.06 12.88
CA VAL A 253 -31.18 0.02 13.72
C VAL A 253 -30.66 1.45 13.72
N LEU A 254 -30.62 2.11 14.87
CA LEU A 254 -30.15 3.50 14.98
C LEU A 254 -28.66 3.62 14.64
N GLY A 255 -28.34 4.58 13.78
CA GLY A 255 -26.97 4.90 13.37
C GLY A 255 -26.37 6.06 14.17
N VAL A 256 -25.17 6.46 13.79
CA VAL A 256 -24.36 7.49 14.49
C VAL A 256 -24.94 8.90 14.47
N ASP A 257 -25.76 9.22 13.46
CA ASP A 257 -26.52 10.48 13.39
C ASP A 257 -27.95 10.31 13.92
N GLY A 258 -28.24 9.20 14.61
CA GLY A 258 -29.57 8.87 15.12
C GLY A 258 -30.06 9.90 16.13
N PRO A 259 -31.38 10.01 16.33
CA PRO A 259 -31.93 10.93 17.32
C PRO A 259 -31.43 10.55 18.72
N THR A 260 -31.37 11.52 19.63
CA THR A 260 -30.97 11.31 21.04
C THR A 260 -32.13 10.87 21.94
N THR A 261 -33.36 11.05 21.47
CA THR A 261 -34.57 10.52 22.11
C THR A 261 -35.49 9.87 21.09
N GLY A 262 -36.26 8.87 21.52
CA GLY A 262 -37.17 8.14 20.65
C GLY A 262 -38.37 7.59 21.41
N GLY A 263 -39.51 7.51 20.72
CA GLY A 263 -40.76 6.98 21.26
C GLY A 263 -41.16 5.62 20.68
N TYR A 264 -40.26 4.94 19.96
CA TYR A 264 -40.50 3.58 19.47
C TYR A 264 -39.96 2.54 20.44
N PRO A 265 -40.67 1.41 20.65
CA PRO A 265 -40.13 0.26 21.35
C PRO A 265 -38.79 -0.18 20.79
N VAL A 266 -37.90 -0.64 21.66
CA VAL A 266 -36.54 -1.09 21.30
C VAL A 266 -36.46 -2.59 21.59
N ILE A 267 -36.42 -3.44 20.57
CA ILE A 267 -36.44 -4.90 20.80
C ILE A 267 -35.09 -5.41 21.34
N GLY A 268 -33.99 -4.77 20.97
CA GLY A 268 -32.64 -5.14 21.36
C GLY A 268 -31.63 -4.04 20.99
N CYS A 269 -30.37 -4.25 21.31
CA CYS A 269 -29.27 -3.37 20.93
C CYS A 269 -28.18 -4.20 20.24
N VAL A 270 -27.76 -3.78 19.05
CA VAL A 270 -26.55 -4.30 18.39
C VAL A 270 -25.36 -4.02 19.30
N ILE A 271 -24.50 -5.02 19.48
CA ILE A 271 -23.30 -4.86 20.30
C ILE A 271 -22.30 -3.93 19.61
N GLU A 272 -21.53 -3.18 20.39
CA GLU A 272 -20.53 -2.22 19.88
C GLU A 272 -19.61 -2.85 18.82
N ALA A 273 -19.15 -4.08 19.07
CA ALA A 273 -18.23 -4.81 18.19
C ALA A 273 -18.80 -5.10 16.78
N ASP A 274 -20.12 -5.07 16.61
CA ASP A 274 -20.81 -5.36 15.34
C ASP A 274 -21.33 -4.08 14.66
N LEU A 275 -21.16 -2.90 15.26
CA LEU A 275 -21.49 -1.62 14.61
C LEU A 275 -20.68 -1.37 13.32
N PRO A 276 -19.39 -1.73 13.22
CA PRO A 276 -18.67 -1.68 11.94
C PRO A 276 -19.31 -2.54 10.85
N VAL A 277 -19.86 -3.70 11.21
CA VAL A 277 -20.57 -4.57 10.25
C VAL A 277 -21.83 -3.85 9.74
N LEU A 278 -22.64 -3.31 10.66
CA LEU A 278 -23.81 -2.50 10.30
C LEU A 278 -23.45 -1.32 9.40
N ALA A 279 -22.33 -0.65 9.68
CA ALA A 279 -21.81 0.47 8.90
C ALA A 279 -21.30 0.07 7.52
N GLN A 280 -21.14 -1.22 7.22
CA GLN A 280 -20.81 -1.70 5.87
C GLN A 280 -22.01 -2.30 5.14
N CYS A 281 -23.15 -2.47 5.81
CA CYS A 281 -24.36 -2.98 5.18
C CYS A 281 -24.96 -1.97 4.18
N GLY A 282 -24.99 -2.37 2.92
CA GLY A 282 -25.54 -1.60 1.81
C GLY A 282 -27.00 -1.90 1.49
N PRO A 283 -27.68 -1.03 0.72
CA PRO A 283 -29.03 -1.31 0.22
C PRO A 283 -29.10 -2.68 -0.46
N ARG A 284 -30.18 -3.42 -0.17
CA ARG A 284 -30.48 -4.77 -0.67
C ARG A 284 -29.59 -5.90 -0.15
N GLU A 285 -28.57 -5.60 0.64
CA GLU A 285 -27.82 -6.63 1.35
C GLU A 285 -28.68 -7.27 2.45
N ARG A 286 -28.31 -8.49 2.81
CA ARG A 286 -29.04 -9.30 3.79
C ARG A 286 -28.32 -9.30 5.13
N VAL A 287 -29.07 -9.02 6.18
CA VAL A 287 -28.60 -9.03 7.57
C VAL A 287 -29.45 -9.99 8.40
N ARG A 288 -28.84 -10.66 9.37
CA ARG A 288 -29.55 -11.51 10.33
C ARG A 288 -29.13 -11.18 11.74
N PHE A 289 -30.06 -11.21 12.69
CA PHE A 289 -29.75 -10.99 14.09
C PHE A 289 -29.38 -12.28 14.82
N ALA A 290 -28.54 -12.17 15.84
CA ALA A 290 -28.23 -13.26 16.75
C ALA A 290 -28.22 -12.76 18.21
N TRP A 291 -29.00 -13.40 19.08
CA TRP A 291 -28.98 -13.08 20.51
C TRP A 291 -27.68 -13.53 21.16
N VAL A 292 -27.06 -12.65 21.94
CA VAL A 292 -25.85 -12.95 22.73
C VAL A 292 -25.98 -12.45 24.16
N GLY A 293 -25.20 -13.04 25.06
CA GLY A 293 -25.08 -12.58 26.44
C GLY A 293 -24.15 -11.37 26.56
N ARG A 294 -24.34 -10.55 27.60
CA ARG A 294 -23.47 -9.40 27.91
C ARG A 294 -21.98 -9.77 28.02
N GLY A 295 -21.68 -10.96 28.56
CA GLY A 295 -20.29 -11.45 28.66
C GLY A 295 -19.66 -11.73 27.29
N GLU A 296 -20.41 -12.24 26.33
CA GLU A 296 -19.94 -12.44 24.96
C GLU A 296 -19.76 -11.10 24.24
N ALA A 297 -20.73 -10.19 24.38
CA ALA A 297 -20.64 -8.84 23.84
C ALA A 297 -19.37 -8.13 24.33
N ARG A 298 -19.08 -8.22 25.64
CA ARG A 298 -17.87 -7.64 26.24
C ARG A 298 -16.59 -8.28 25.70
N ARG A 299 -16.53 -9.62 25.55
CA ARG A 299 -15.34 -10.29 24.99
C ARG A 299 -15.11 -9.87 23.54
N ALA A 300 -16.17 -9.76 22.74
CA ALA A 300 -16.08 -9.30 21.36
C ALA A 300 -15.52 -7.88 21.26
N LEU A 301 -16.01 -6.97 22.12
CA LEU A 301 -15.51 -5.60 22.19
C LEU A 301 -14.04 -5.55 22.61
N LEU A 302 -13.66 -6.25 23.69
CA LEU A 302 -12.26 -6.29 24.15
C LEU A 302 -11.31 -6.86 23.08
N LYS A 303 -11.76 -7.86 22.33
CA LYS A 303 -10.98 -8.39 21.20
C LYS A 303 -10.82 -7.33 20.10
N GLN A 304 -11.90 -6.67 19.70
CA GLN A 304 -11.83 -5.61 18.68
C GLN A 304 -10.91 -4.46 19.11
N GLU A 305 -10.99 -4.03 20.36
CA GLU A 305 -10.08 -3.01 20.90
C GLU A 305 -8.62 -3.48 20.88
N ALA A 306 -8.35 -4.71 21.30
CA ALA A 306 -7.00 -5.29 21.24
C ALA A 306 -6.49 -5.41 19.79
N ASP A 307 -7.35 -5.80 18.84
CA ASP A 307 -7.00 -5.88 17.42
C ASP A 307 -6.64 -4.49 16.88
N VAL A 308 -7.45 -3.45 17.16
CA VAL A 308 -7.15 -2.07 16.75
C VAL A 308 -5.88 -1.55 17.43
N GLU A 309 -5.71 -1.79 18.72
CA GLU A 309 -4.52 -1.37 19.47
C GLU A 309 -3.25 -2.04 18.94
N SER A 310 -3.36 -3.28 18.45
CA SER A 310 -2.25 -4.02 17.85
C SER A 310 -1.77 -3.46 16.51
N VAL A 311 -2.59 -2.65 15.83
CA VAL A 311 -2.19 -1.98 14.59
C VAL A 311 -1.00 -1.05 14.87
N ARG A 312 0.06 -1.23 14.11
CA ARG A 312 1.27 -0.40 14.13
C ARG A 312 1.30 0.46 12.87
N PRO A 313 2.01 1.59 12.90
CA PRO A 313 2.28 2.37 11.69
C PRO A 313 2.78 1.47 10.57
N GLY A 314 2.14 1.57 9.43
CA GLY A 314 2.49 0.81 8.24
C GLY A 314 3.65 1.47 7.51
N ALA A 315 4.38 0.66 6.75
CA ALA A 315 5.34 1.17 5.77
C ALA A 315 4.64 2.05 4.74
N VAL A 316 5.32 3.12 4.33
CA VAL A 316 4.80 4.06 3.33
C VAL A 316 5.21 3.59 1.94
N VAL A 317 4.24 3.32 1.07
CA VAL A 317 4.48 3.06 -0.35
C VAL A 317 4.37 4.36 -1.14
N GLY A 318 5.23 4.56 -2.13
CA GLY A 318 5.19 5.78 -2.94
C GLY A 318 4.31 5.64 -4.17
N ALA A 319 3.27 6.47 -4.30
CA ALA A 319 2.78 6.87 -5.63
C ALA A 319 3.55 8.08 -6.18
N ILE A 320 4.52 8.59 -5.42
CA ILE A 320 5.40 9.69 -5.81
C ILE A 320 6.61 9.16 -6.56
N ARG A 321 6.60 9.30 -7.88
CA ARG A 321 7.80 9.65 -8.65
C ARG A 321 7.86 11.16 -8.93
N HIS A 322 7.43 12.01 -8.01
CA HIS A 322 7.80 13.42 -8.08
C HIS A 322 9.24 13.60 -7.61
N ARG A 323 10.15 13.50 -8.58
CA ARG A 323 11.40 14.25 -8.50
C ARG A 323 11.04 15.73 -8.33
N PRO A 324 11.80 16.49 -7.51
CA PRO A 324 11.73 17.94 -7.59
C PRO A 324 11.94 18.35 -9.04
N ALA A 325 11.12 19.29 -9.51
CA ALA A 325 11.29 19.96 -10.79
C ALA A 325 12.57 20.83 -10.74
N SER A 326 13.73 20.17 -10.67
CA SER A 326 15.07 20.74 -10.77
C SER A 326 16.21 19.71 -10.81
N SER A 327 16.00 18.40 -10.59
CA SER A 327 17.10 17.42 -10.72
C SER A 327 16.92 16.51 -11.92
N GLN A 328 17.81 16.62 -12.90
CA GLN A 328 17.95 15.69 -14.02
C GLN A 328 17.96 14.23 -13.56
N ARG A 329 17.50 13.32 -14.44
CA ARG A 329 17.47 11.88 -14.20
C ARG A 329 18.90 11.35 -14.05
N ARG A 330 19.39 11.23 -12.80
CA ARG A 330 20.67 10.56 -12.53
C ARG A 330 20.54 9.07 -12.81
N VAL A 331 21.34 8.59 -13.75
CA VAL A 331 21.54 7.19 -14.12
C VAL A 331 22.65 6.64 -13.22
N LEU A 332 22.58 5.38 -12.83
CA LEU A 332 23.71 4.75 -12.15
C LEU A 332 24.67 4.21 -13.21
N LEU A 333 25.94 4.59 -13.17
CA LEU A 333 26.99 3.83 -13.84
C LEU A 333 27.49 2.77 -12.87
N GLY A 334 27.54 1.50 -13.27
CA GLY A 334 27.95 0.41 -12.40
C GLY A 334 28.82 -0.64 -13.08
N CYS A 335 29.39 -1.51 -12.25
CA CYS A 335 30.17 -2.66 -12.66
C CYS A 335 29.92 -3.83 -11.71
N ASP A 336 30.36 -5.03 -12.11
CA ASP A 336 30.34 -6.22 -11.28
C ASP A 336 31.71 -6.37 -10.58
N THR A 337 31.72 -6.76 -9.30
CA THR A 337 32.94 -6.85 -8.44
C THR A 337 32.81 -7.96 -7.41
N GLY A 338 33.90 -8.26 -6.69
CA GLY A 338 33.99 -9.36 -5.76
C GLY A 338 34.21 -10.71 -6.46
N GLU A 339 34.51 -10.68 -7.77
CA GLU A 339 34.71 -11.85 -8.61
C GLU A 339 36.18 -12.31 -8.58
N ALA A 340 37.13 -11.38 -8.47
CA ALA A 340 38.56 -11.65 -8.49
C ALA A 340 39.18 -12.05 -7.13
N GLU A 341 40.08 -13.04 -7.18
CA GLU A 341 40.97 -13.38 -6.07
C GLU A 341 42.03 -12.28 -5.83
N ALA A 342 42.77 -12.37 -4.72
CA ALA A 342 43.85 -11.42 -4.40
C ALA A 342 44.91 -11.40 -5.53
N GLY A 343 45.15 -10.22 -6.11
CA GLY A 343 46.07 -10.06 -7.23
C GLY A 343 45.64 -8.96 -8.21
N PRO A 344 46.15 -8.99 -9.46
CA PRO A 344 45.90 -7.95 -10.46
C PRO A 344 44.42 -7.70 -10.76
N GLY A 345 43.60 -8.75 -10.78
CA GLY A 345 42.14 -8.63 -11.02
C GLY A 345 41.43 -7.82 -9.93
N ARG A 346 41.75 -8.07 -8.64
CA ARG A 346 41.18 -7.29 -7.53
C ARG A 346 41.63 -5.83 -7.58
N SER A 347 42.87 -5.56 -7.99
CA SER A 347 43.35 -4.18 -8.17
C SER A 347 42.57 -3.44 -9.26
N GLN A 348 42.28 -4.11 -10.37
CA GLN A 348 41.49 -3.55 -11.47
C GLN A 348 40.04 -3.27 -11.04
N GLU A 349 39.40 -4.20 -10.32
CA GLU A 349 38.06 -3.97 -9.77
C GLU A 349 38.02 -2.75 -8.84
N LEU A 350 39.02 -2.59 -7.98
CA LEU A 350 39.12 -1.42 -7.08
C LEU A 350 39.37 -0.11 -7.83
N GLU A 351 40.10 -0.15 -8.95
CA GLU A 351 40.33 1.01 -9.81
C GLU A 351 39.04 1.45 -10.52
N LEU A 352 38.20 0.50 -10.94
CA LEU A 352 36.87 0.79 -11.51
C LEU A 352 35.98 1.57 -10.55
N LEU A 353 36.09 1.34 -9.23
CA LEU A 353 35.27 2.02 -8.22
C LEU A 353 35.43 3.54 -8.21
N ALA A 354 36.58 4.06 -8.67
CA ALA A 354 36.79 5.50 -8.78
C ALA A 354 35.99 6.15 -9.93
N HIS A 355 35.43 5.34 -10.83
CA HIS A 355 34.77 5.79 -12.05
C HIS A 355 33.28 5.43 -12.11
N VAL A 356 32.82 4.51 -11.26
CA VAL A 356 31.41 4.09 -11.19
C VAL A 356 30.68 4.65 -9.97
N SER A 357 29.36 4.56 -9.99
CA SER A 357 28.45 5.00 -8.94
C SER A 357 27.67 3.87 -8.27
N ALA A 358 27.74 2.65 -8.83
CA ALA A 358 27.05 1.47 -8.35
C ALA A 358 27.90 0.21 -8.56
N VAL A 359 27.73 -0.80 -7.71
CA VAL A 359 28.44 -2.07 -7.82
C VAL A 359 27.54 -3.26 -7.55
N SER A 360 27.64 -4.31 -8.36
CA SER A 360 26.98 -5.60 -8.11
C SER A 360 28.02 -6.58 -7.57
N ILE A 361 27.89 -6.96 -6.30
CA ILE A 361 28.92 -7.75 -5.60
C ILE A 361 28.59 -9.23 -5.64
N ALA A 362 29.51 -10.04 -6.14
CA ALA A 362 29.37 -11.50 -6.26
C ALA A 362 29.12 -12.16 -4.90
N CYS A 363 28.03 -12.94 -4.80
CA CYS A 363 27.55 -13.52 -3.54
C CYS A 363 28.00 -14.98 -3.29
N GLY A 364 29.01 -15.49 -4.02
CA GLY A 364 29.61 -16.81 -3.79
C GLY A 364 29.11 -17.94 -4.70
N GLY A 365 27.98 -17.76 -5.41
CA GLY A 365 27.40 -18.81 -6.28
C GLY A 365 28.24 -19.11 -7.53
N HIS A 366 28.74 -18.07 -8.19
CA HIS A 366 29.57 -18.16 -9.40
C HIS A 366 31.02 -17.81 -9.11
N ALA A 367 31.22 -16.78 -8.29
CA ALA A 367 32.51 -16.27 -7.86
C ALA A 367 32.34 -15.57 -6.50
N GLY A 368 33.46 -15.19 -5.91
CA GLY A 368 33.53 -14.54 -4.62
C GLY A 368 33.46 -15.48 -3.42
N ASP A 369 33.92 -14.96 -2.29
CA ASP A 369 33.95 -15.58 -0.97
C ASP A 369 33.80 -14.50 0.12
N ASP A 370 33.89 -14.88 1.39
CA ASP A 370 33.77 -13.94 2.50
C ASP A 370 34.84 -12.84 2.46
N GLU A 371 36.04 -13.12 1.93
CA GLU A 371 37.11 -12.13 1.85
C GLU A 371 36.91 -11.16 0.69
N SER A 372 36.52 -11.65 -0.49
CA SER A 372 36.26 -10.80 -1.65
C SER A 372 35.04 -9.91 -1.42
N MET A 373 33.96 -10.43 -0.81
CA MET A 373 32.77 -9.63 -0.46
C MET A 373 33.11 -8.48 0.49
N ARG A 374 33.87 -8.75 1.56
CA ARG A 374 34.31 -7.70 2.51
C ARG A 374 35.14 -6.62 1.82
N HIS A 375 36.09 -7.00 0.98
CA HIS A 375 36.92 -6.03 0.25
C HIS A 375 36.10 -5.20 -0.75
N ALA A 376 35.19 -5.84 -1.49
CA ALA A 376 34.33 -5.16 -2.44
C ALA A 376 33.40 -4.16 -1.73
N ILE A 377 32.79 -4.55 -0.60
CA ILE A 377 31.93 -3.67 0.21
C ILE A 377 32.73 -2.49 0.76
N ALA A 378 33.90 -2.74 1.36
CA ALA A 378 34.75 -1.68 1.90
C ALA A 378 35.24 -0.71 0.80
N GLY A 379 35.62 -1.25 -0.36
CA GLY A 379 36.02 -0.46 -1.53
C GLY A 379 34.88 0.41 -2.05
N ALA A 380 33.68 -0.16 -2.19
CA ALA A 380 32.49 0.54 -2.67
C ALA A 380 32.05 1.63 -1.70
N ALA A 381 32.04 1.34 -0.41
CA ALA A 381 31.72 2.31 0.65
C ALA A 381 32.69 3.50 0.64
N LYS A 382 34.00 3.23 0.48
CA LYS A 382 35.03 4.28 0.39
C LYS A 382 34.80 5.24 -0.77
N HIS A 383 34.27 4.76 -1.90
CA HIS A 383 33.98 5.57 -3.08
C HIS A 383 32.52 6.07 -3.14
N GLY A 384 31.70 5.77 -2.12
CA GLY A 384 30.30 6.19 -2.07
C GLY A 384 29.41 5.51 -3.12
N CYS A 385 29.80 4.32 -3.60
CA CYS A 385 29.01 3.58 -4.57
C CYS A 385 27.75 2.98 -3.95
N VAL A 386 26.67 2.93 -4.72
CA VAL A 386 25.46 2.17 -4.39
C VAL A 386 25.77 0.67 -4.49
N ILE A 387 25.53 -0.07 -3.41
CA ILE A 387 25.87 -1.50 -3.34
C ILE A 387 24.65 -2.36 -3.71
N GLY A 388 24.86 -3.36 -4.56
CA GLY A 388 23.88 -4.38 -4.91
C GLY A 388 24.43 -5.80 -4.75
N ALA A 389 23.53 -6.76 -4.55
CA ALA A 389 23.87 -8.18 -4.49
C ALA A 389 23.84 -8.79 -5.89
N HIS A 390 24.81 -9.68 -6.17
CA HIS A 390 24.98 -10.35 -7.46
C HIS A 390 24.93 -11.88 -7.33
N PRO A 391 23.77 -12.47 -6.97
CA PRO A 391 23.62 -13.92 -6.83
C PRO A 391 23.51 -14.63 -8.19
N SER A 392 23.82 -15.92 -8.22
CA SER A 392 23.79 -16.74 -9.43
C SER A 392 23.25 -18.14 -9.17
N TYR A 393 23.13 -18.94 -10.23
CA TYR A 393 23.20 -20.40 -10.06
C TYR A 393 24.52 -20.78 -9.36
N PRO A 394 24.54 -21.84 -8.53
CA PRO A 394 25.75 -22.32 -7.84
C PRO A 394 26.70 -23.06 -8.80
N ASP A 395 27.13 -22.38 -9.86
CA ASP A 395 27.98 -22.89 -10.93
C ASP A 395 29.34 -22.18 -10.93
N ARG A 396 30.19 -22.47 -9.96
CA ARG A 396 31.54 -21.88 -9.92
C ARG A 396 32.39 -22.28 -11.12
N ALA A 397 32.29 -23.53 -11.58
CA ALA A 397 33.08 -24.05 -12.68
C ALA A 397 32.74 -23.39 -14.04
N GLY A 398 31.47 -23.03 -14.25
CA GLY A 398 31.02 -22.30 -15.43
C GLY A 398 30.80 -20.81 -15.18
N PHE A 399 31.28 -20.28 -14.05
CA PHE A 399 31.14 -18.87 -13.66
C PHE A 399 29.68 -18.37 -13.69
N GLY A 400 28.72 -19.22 -13.33
CA GLY A 400 27.30 -18.89 -13.34
C GLY A 400 26.67 -18.76 -14.74
N ARG A 401 27.40 -19.05 -15.82
CA ARG A 401 26.96 -18.82 -17.21
C ARG A 401 26.14 -19.99 -17.79
N ARG A 402 25.92 -21.06 -17.03
CA ARG A 402 25.11 -22.22 -17.46
C ARG A 402 23.81 -22.29 -16.67
N THR A 403 22.69 -22.43 -17.36
CA THR A 403 21.41 -22.76 -16.73
C THR A 403 21.53 -24.13 -16.08
N MET A 404 21.28 -24.19 -14.77
CA MET A 404 21.33 -25.45 -14.03
C MET A 404 19.92 -26.02 -13.87
N ALA A 405 19.73 -27.28 -14.25
CA ALA A 405 18.50 -28.01 -13.96
C ALA A 405 18.42 -28.32 -12.46
N MET A 406 17.81 -27.42 -11.69
CA MET A 406 17.61 -27.53 -10.25
C MET A 406 16.12 -27.45 -9.92
N ASP A 407 15.68 -28.19 -8.91
CA ASP A 407 14.34 -27.99 -8.38
C ASP A 407 14.23 -26.63 -7.67
N ARG A 408 13.03 -26.05 -7.64
CA ARG A 408 12.78 -24.73 -7.05
C ARG A 408 13.18 -24.66 -5.57
N GLY A 409 13.06 -25.74 -4.80
CA GLY A 409 13.45 -25.77 -3.40
C GLY A 409 14.96 -25.67 -3.20
N SER A 410 15.73 -26.41 -3.99
CA SER A 410 17.21 -26.35 -3.96
C SER A 410 17.74 -25.02 -4.45
N LEU A 411 17.16 -24.47 -5.53
CA LEU A 411 17.54 -23.13 -6.00
C LEU A 411 17.21 -22.06 -4.95
N ALA A 412 16.03 -22.12 -4.30
CA ALA A 412 15.68 -21.18 -3.24
C ALA A 412 16.71 -21.20 -2.10
N ARG A 413 17.09 -22.38 -1.59
CA ARG A 413 18.11 -22.51 -0.55
C ARG A 413 19.45 -21.92 -0.99
N SER A 414 19.86 -22.16 -2.23
CA SER A 414 21.12 -21.62 -2.77
C SER A 414 21.10 -20.10 -2.87
N ILE A 415 20.01 -19.50 -3.35
CA ILE A 415 19.87 -18.04 -3.44
C ILE A 415 19.81 -17.41 -2.05
N SER A 416 19.04 -17.98 -1.12
CA SER A 416 18.99 -17.49 0.26
C SER A 416 20.36 -17.50 0.92
N ALA A 417 21.11 -18.60 0.82
CA ALA A 417 22.46 -18.68 1.41
C ALA A 417 23.42 -17.62 0.84
N GLN A 418 23.36 -17.35 -0.46
CA GLN A 418 24.16 -16.30 -1.11
C GLN A 418 23.79 -14.90 -0.60
N LEU A 419 22.49 -14.59 -0.54
CA LEU A 419 22.02 -13.28 -0.09
C LEU A 419 22.24 -13.07 1.42
N GLU A 420 22.08 -14.10 2.24
CA GLU A 420 22.37 -14.05 3.68
C GLU A 420 23.87 -13.83 3.95
N ALA A 421 24.76 -14.43 3.15
CA ALA A 421 26.19 -14.16 3.23
C ALA A 421 26.51 -12.69 2.93
N MET A 422 25.90 -12.13 1.88
CA MET A 422 26.01 -10.71 1.54
C MET A 422 25.46 -9.81 2.67
N ALA A 423 24.31 -10.16 3.25
CA ALA A 423 23.66 -9.38 4.30
C ALA A 423 24.56 -9.24 5.53
N ARG A 424 25.17 -10.34 5.99
CA ARG A 424 26.11 -10.31 7.13
C ARG A 424 27.26 -9.33 6.90
N HIS A 425 27.89 -9.37 5.72
CA HIS A 425 29.02 -8.48 5.43
C HIS A 425 28.59 -7.03 5.23
N ALA A 426 27.38 -6.79 4.70
CA ALA A 426 26.82 -5.44 4.59
C ALA A 426 26.54 -4.83 5.97
N ASP A 427 25.96 -5.62 6.88
CA ASP A 427 25.67 -5.23 8.26
C ASP A 427 26.96 -4.90 9.03
N ASP A 428 28.00 -5.74 8.90
CA ASP A 428 29.31 -5.53 9.53
C ASP A 428 29.97 -4.19 9.12
N HIS A 429 29.64 -3.68 7.92
CA HIS A 429 30.15 -2.41 7.40
C HIS A 429 29.17 -1.25 7.54
N GLY A 430 27.96 -1.49 8.07
CA GLY A 430 26.91 -0.48 8.21
C GLY A 430 26.42 0.09 6.88
N VAL A 431 26.40 -0.72 5.82
CA VAL A 431 25.95 -0.32 4.48
C VAL A 431 24.67 -1.03 4.07
N ALA A 432 23.87 -0.39 3.20
CA ALA A 432 22.63 -0.97 2.69
C ALA A 432 22.82 -1.60 1.29
N VAL A 433 22.26 -2.81 1.11
CA VAL A 433 22.11 -3.42 -0.22
C VAL A 433 20.87 -2.84 -0.90
N SER A 434 21.10 -2.06 -1.95
CA SER A 434 20.08 -1.23 -2.61
C SER A 434 19.40 -1.89 -3.81
N TYR A 435 20.02 -2.92 -4.39
CA TYR A 435 19.46 -3.65 -5.53
C TYR A 435 20.00 -5.08 -5.61
N ILE A 436 19.33 -5.92 -6.39
CA ILE A 436 19.71 -7.30 -6.68
C ILE A 436 19.72 -7.48 -8.18
N LYS A 437 20.89 -7.86 -8.69
CA LYS A 437 21.13 -8.19 -10.10
C LYS A 437 21.49 -9.67 -10.14
N ALA A 438 20.71 -10.49 -10.81
CA ALA A 438 21.13 -11.87 -11.02
C ALA A 438 22.36 -11.90 -11.95
N HIS A 439 23.22 -12.90 -11.79
CA HIS A 439 24.38 -13.09 -12.65
C HIS A 439 24.16 -14.19 -13.71
N GLY A 440 24.82 -14.02 -14.86
CA GLY A 440 25.00 -15.05 -15.87
C GLY A 440 23.68 -15.65 -16.39
N ALA A 441 23.58 -16.99 -16.40
CA ALA A 441 22.39 -17.67 -16.89
C ALA A 441 21.14 -17.37 -16.06
N LEU A 442 21.29 -17.16 -14.75
CA LEU A 442 20.16 -16.82 -13.88
C LEU A 442 19.54 -15.47 -14.28
N TYR A 443 20.38 -14.49 -14.63
CA TYR A 443 19.93 -13.20 -15.16
C TYR A 443 19.03 -13.35 -16.38
N HIS A 444 19.48 -14.16 -17.35
CA HIS A 444 18.75 -14.38 -18.58
C HIS A 444 17.46 -15.18 -18.38
N ASP A 445 17.51 -16.27 -17.61
CA ASP A 445 16.33 -17.10 -17.33
C ASP A 445 15.25 -16.28 -16.61
N VAL A 446 15.64 -15.49 -15.60
CA VAL A 446 14.74 -14.60 -14.86
C VAL A 446 14.19 -13.49 -15.76
N ALA A 447 14.98 -12.98 -16.71
CA ALA A 447 14.52 -11.94 -17.63
C ALA A 447 13.50 -12.44 -18.67
N GLN A 448 13.56 -13.72 -19.03
CA GLN A 448 12.74 -14.33 -20.08
C GLN A 448 11.44 -14.97 -19.56
N ASP A 449 11.41 -15.45 -18.32
CA ASP A 449 10.24 -16.07 -17.71
C ASP A 449 9.67 -15.17 -16.60
N VAL A 450 8.51 -14.57 -16.86
CA VAL A 450 7.81 -13.68 -15.91
C VAL A 450 7.45 -14.40 -14.60
N GLY A 451 6.99 -15.65 -14.67
CA GLY A 451 6.63 -16.42 -13.48
C GLY A 451 7.88 -16.72 -12.63
N PHE A 452 8.99 -17.04 -13.29
CA PHE A 452 10.27 -17.18 -12.63
C PHE A 452 10.76 -15.85 -12.05
N ALA A 453 10.59 -14.73 -12.74
CA ALA A 453 10.96 -13.41 -12.24
C ALA A 453 10.26 -13.05 -10.93
N HIS A 454 8.93 -13.26 -10.86
CA HIS A 454 8.16 -13.05 -9.63
C HIS A 454 8.60 -13.99 -8.51
N TRP A 455 8.80 -15.28 -8.82
CA TRP A 455 9.28 -16.25 -7.85
C TRP A 455 10.65 -15.88 -7.30
N TYR A 456 11.59 -15.50 -8.18
CA TYR A 456 12.95 -15.16 -7.83
C TYR A 456 12.98 -13.88 -6.97
N TRP A 457 12.24 -12.85 -7.39
CA TRP A 457 12.08 -11.63 -6.61
C TRP A 457 11.49 -11.92 -5.22
N ALA A 458 10.44 -12.74 -5.13
CA ALA A 458 9.83 -13.10 -3.85
C ALA A 458 10.82 -13.79 -2.90
N ARG A 459 11.82 -14.52 -3.41
CA ARG A 459 12.90 -15.10 -2.57
C ARG A 459 13.91 -14.05 -2.14
N CYS A 460 14.30 -13.20 -3.08
CA CYS A 460 15.25 -12.11 -2.84
C CYS A 460 14.74 -11.11 -1.79
N ALA A 461 13.47 -10.74 -1.88
CA ALA A 461 12.81 -9.79 -0.99
C ALA A 461 12.66 -10.28 0.46
N LEU A 462 12.82 -11.59 0.72
CA LEU A 462 12.86 -12.11 2.10
C LEU A 462 14.13 -11.68 2.85
N VAL A 463 15.23 -11.44 2.13
CA VAL A 463 16.52 -11.05 2.70
C VAL A 463 16.73 -9.54 2.58
N PHE A 464 16.42 -8.97 1.41
CA PHE A 464 16.55 -7.53 1.15
C PHE A 464 15.23 -6.92 0.68
N PRO A 465 14.26 -6.67 1.58
CA PRO A 465 12.92 -6.19 1.21
C PRO A 465 12.92 -4.79 0.56
N ASN A 466 13.95 -3.98 0.86
CA ASN A 466 14.11 -2.62 0.34
C ASN A 466 14.95 -2.54 -0.95
N ALA A 467 15.48 -3.67 -1.44
CA ALA A 467 16.26 -3.69 -2.67
C ALA A 467 15.38 -3.42 -3.89
N ARG A 468 16.01 -3.10 -5.02
CA ARG A 468 15.37 -3.05 -6.35
C ARG A 468 15.79 -4.25 -7.19
N PHE A 469 14.87 -4.81 -7.96
CA PHE A 469 15.18 -5.83 -8.94
C PHE A 469 15.86 -5.20 -10.17
N VAL A 470 17.02 -5.72 -10.57
CA VAL A 470 17.73 -5.30 -11.79
C VAL A 470 17.51 -6.34 -12.88
N GLY A 471 17.18 -5.87 -14.08
CA GLY A 471 17.03 -6.72 -15.25
C GLY A 471 17.18 -5.94 -16.56
N PRO A 472 17.25 -6.62 -17.71
CA PRO A 472 17.54 -5.99 -18.97
C PRO A 472 16.48 -4.96 -19.33
N ILE A 473 16.92 -3.84 -19.88
CA ILE A 473 16.04 -2.84 -20.47
C ILE A 473 15.13 -3.47 -21.53
N GLY A 474 13.84 -3.14 -21.49
CA GLY A 474 12.85 -3.70 -22.42
C GLY A 474 12.41 -5.15 -22.16
N SER A 475 12.96 -5.83 -21.14
CA SER A 475 12.56 -7.21 -20.84
C SER A 475 11.11 -7.33 -20.32
N ALA A 476 10.44 -8.43 -20.68
CA ALA A 476 9.09 -8.74 -20.20
C ALA A 476 9.05 -8.87 -18.67
N ALA A 477 10.10 -9.40 -18.05
CA ALA A 477 10.23 -9.49 -16.60
C ALA A 477 10.21 -8.10 -15.92
N ILE A 478 10.96 -7.12 -16.43
CA ILE A 478 10.95 -5.76 -15.88
C ILE A 478 9.56 -5.13 -16.01
N ALA A 479 8.90 -5.30 -17.15
CA ALA A 479 7.56 -4.76 -17.36
C ALA A 479 6.54 -5.39 -16.40
N ALA A 480 6.56 -6.72 -16.25
CA ALA A 480 5.65 -7.46 -15.38
C ALA A 480 5.89 -7.13 -13.90
N LEU A 481 7.14 -7.16 -13.43
CA LEU A 481 7.51 -6.81 -12.06
C LEU A 481 7.10 -5.37 -11.72
N ARG A 482 7.33 -4.40 -12.63
CA ARG A 482 6.85 -3.02 -12.47
C ARG A 482 5.33 -2.95 -12.35
N HIS A 483 4.60 -3.72 -13.16
CA HIS A 483 3.15 -3.76 -13.13
C HIS A 483 2.61 -4.28 -11.78
N SER A 484 3.33 -5.22 -11.17
CA SER A 484 3.01 -5.75 -9.83
C SER A 484 3.60 -4.93 -8.67
N GLY A 485 4.10 -3.71 -8.93
CA GLY A 485 4.60 -2.81 -7.88
C GLY A 485 6.00 -3.13 -7.34
N VAL A 486 6.73 -4.06 -7.96
CA VAL A 486 8.12 -4.37 -7.56
C VAL A 486 9.03 -3.21 -7.99
N PRO A 487 9.86 -2.65 -7.07
CA PRO A 487 10.86 -1.66 -7.42
C PRO A 487 11.89 -2.26 -8.38
N THR A 488 12.07 -1.67 -9.56
CA THR A 488 12.99 -2.20 -10.58
C THR A 488 13.90 -1.13 -11.16
N LEU A 489 15.10 -1.55 -11.57
CA LEU A 489 16.04 -0.77 -12.38
C LEU A 489 16.21 -1.47 -13.73
N SER A 490 16.01 -0.72 -14.81
CA SER A 490 16.33 -1.21 -16.16
C SER A 490 17.81 -1.03 -16.44
N GLU A 491 18.48 -2.14 -16.74
CA GLU A 491 19.92 -2.18 -17.01
C GLU A 491 20.21 -2.18 -18.52
N GLY A 492 21.21 -1.37 -18.90
CA GLY A 492 21.83 -1.41 -20.21
C GLY A 492 23.34 -1.59 -20.09
N PHE A 493 23.99 -2.09 -21.13
CA PHE A 493 25.42 -2.43 -21.13
C PHE A 493 26.17 -1.50 -22.08
N CYS A 494 27.11 -0.72 -21.56
CA CYS A 494 27.87 0.25 -22.35
C CYS A 494 28.83 -0.43 -23.33
N ASP A 495 29.31 -1.60 -22.95
CA ASP A 495 30.43 -2.33 -23.54
C ASP A 495 30.00 -3.58 -24.32
N ARG A 496 28.70 -3.78 -24.55
CA ARG A 496 28.14 -4.91 -25.29
C ARG A 496 27.44 -4.47 -26.56
N VAL A 497 27.61 -5.22 -27.63
CA VAL A 497 26.83 -4.99 -28.86
C VAL A 497 25.41 -5.52 -28.70
N TYR A 498 24.43 -4.69 -29.07
CA TYR A 498 23.01 -5.05 -29.12
C TYR A 498 22.63 -5.48 -30.55
N GLU A 499 21.79 -6.51 -30.65
CA GLU A 499 21.13 -6.87 -31.90
C GLU A 499 19.96 -5.89 -32.19
N PRO A 500 19.44 -5.83 -33.43
CA PRO A 500 18.35 -4.93 -33.80
C PRO A 500 17.05 -5.13 -32.99
N ASP A 501 16.85 -6.32 -32.43
CA ASP A 501 15.71 -6.65 -31.57
C ASP A 501 15.90 -6.22 -30.10
N GLY A 502 17.05 -5.61 -29.77
CA GLY A 502 17.41 -5.16 -28.42
C GLY A 502 18.00 -6.24 -27.53
N SER A 503 18.19 -7.47 -28.03
CA SER A 503 18.92 -8.52 -27.31
C SER A 503 20.44 -8.27 -27.36
N LEU A 504 21.19 -8.87 -26.42
CA LEU A 504 22.65 -8.76 -26.44
C LEU A 504 23.24 -9.79 -27.39
N ARG A 505 24.19 -9.35 -28.22
CA ARG A 505 25.00 -10.24 -29.04
C ARG A 505 25.70 -11.29 -28.18
N SER A 506 25.69 -12.52 -28.65
CA SER A 506 26.35 -13.65 -27.98
C SER A 506 27.83 -13.36 -27.74
N ARG A 507 28.33 -13.62 -26.53
CA ARG A 507 29.75 -13.44 -26.15
C ARG A 507 30.72 -14.30 -26.98
N HIS A 508 30.23 -15.31 -27.70
CA HIS A 508 31.04 -16.14 -28.58
C HIS A 508 31.33 -15.49 -29.95
N ALA A 509 30.64 -14.39 -30.30
CA ALA A 509 30.95 -13.62 -31.49
C ALA A 509 32.19 -12.75 -31.26
N GLY A 510 33.10 -12.68 -32.24
CA GLY A 510 34.35 -11.93 -32.12
C GLY A 510 34.18 -10.41 -31.98
N ASP A 511 32.99 -9.87 -32.26
CA ASP A 511 32.63 -8.46 -32.18
C ASP A 511 31.57 -8.18 -31.10
N ALA A 512 31.44 -9.06 -30.09
CA ALA A 512 30.42 -8.93 -29.06
C ALA A 512 30.67 -7.79 -28.04
N LEU A 513 31.91 -7.30 -27.96
CA LEU A 513 32.36 -6.28 -27.00
C LEU A 513 32.69 -4.97 -27.72
N ILE A 514 32.42 -3.85 -27.07
CA ILE A 514 32.83 -2.51 -27.48
C ILE A 514 34.02 -2.12 -26.61
N ALA A 515 35.24 -2.36 -27.11
CA ALA A 515 36.48 -2.01 -26.41
C ALA A 515 36.88 -0.53 -26.57
N ASP A 516 36.29 0.19 -27.52
CA ASP A 516 36.58 1.62 -27.75
C ASP A 516 35.79 2.50 -26.74
N PRO A 517 36.46 3.29 -25.88
CA PRO A 517 35.80 4.08 -24.84
C PRO A 517 34.81 5.13 -25.36
N GLU A 518 35.08 5.74 -26.52
CA GLU A 518 34.20 6.75 -27.12
C GLU A 518 32.93 6.10 -27.69
N GLN A 519 33.07 4.94 -28.34
CA GLN A 519 31.92 4.16 -28.81
C GLN A 519 31.03 3.69 -27.66
N ALA A 520 31.62 3.24 -26.56
CA ALA A 520 30.90 2.85 -25.35
C ALA A 520 30.18 4.04 -24.70
N ALA A 521 30.84 5.20 -24.60
CA ALA A 521 30.22 6.44 -24.10
C ALA A 521 29.07 6.92 -24.99
N ALA A 522 29.21 6.84 -26.32
CA ALA A 522 28.14 7.14 -27.24
C ALA A 522 26.97 6.14 -27.12
N GLN A 523 27.26 4.86 -26.87
CA GLN A 523 26.22 3.87 -26.62
C GLN A 523 25.47 4.13 -25.31
N ALA A 524 26.18 4.45 -24.22
CA ALA A 524 25.58 4.83 -22.95
C ALA A 524 24.53 5.95 -23.12
N GLU A 525 24.86 7.00 -23.87
CA GLU A 525 23.91 8.08 -24.19
C GLU A 525 22.70 7.57 -24.97
N ARG A 526 22.90 6.74 -26.01
CA ARG A 526 21.79 6.17 -26.79
C ARG A 526 20.86 5.32 -25.92
N LEU A 527 21.41 4.51 -25.01
CA LEU A 527 20.63 3.68 -24.10
C LEU A 527 19.78 4.53 -23.15
N ILE A 528 20.34 5.60 -22.61
CA ILE A 528 19.60 6.52 -21.72
C ILE A 528 18.48 7.23 -22.49
N HIS A 529 18.80 7.84 -23.64
CA HIS A 529 17.87 8.69 -24.37
C HIS A 529 16.76 7.88 -25.05
N THR A 530 17.09 6.76 -25.66
CA THR A 530 16.14 6.00 -26.48
C THR A 530 15.32 5.01 -25.65
N HIS A 531 15.90 4.42 -24.60
CA HIS A 531 15.29 3.29 -23.89
C HIS A 531 14.96 3.59 -22.42
N GLY A 532 15.41 4.73 -21.89
CA GLY A 532 15.09 5.15 -20.52
C GLY A 532 15.80 4.31 -19.45
N CYS A 533 17.09 4.05 -19.66
CA CYS A 533 17.96 3.27 -18.77
C CYS A 533 18.10 3.87 -17.36
N ASP A 534 18.10 3.01 -16.33
CA ASP A 534 18.29 3.41 -14.93
C ASP A 534 19.70 3.03 -14.40
N LEU A 535 20.28 1.93 -14.90
CA LEU A 535 21.61 1.43 -14.56
C LEU A 535 22.39 1.08 -15.85
N LEU A 536 23.53 1.72 -16.06
CA LEU A 536 24.47 1.39 -17.11
C LEU A 536 25.59 0.52 -16.55
N CYS A 537 25.82 -0.64 -17.13
CA CYS A 537 26.86 -1.58 -16.70
C CYS A 537 28.06 -1.53 -17.65
N VAL A 538 29.26 -1.54 -17.06
CA VAL A 538 30.53 -1.86 -17.72
C VAL A 538 31.04 -3.15 -17.07
N HIS A 539 31.34 -4.16 -17.86
CA HIS A 539 31.89 -5.40 -17.31
C HIS A 539 33.38 -5.20 -17.01
N SER A 540 33.80 -5.69 -15.85
CA SER A 540 35.20 -5.65 -15.42
C SER A 540 36.11 -6.53 -16.30
N ASP A 541 35.54 -7.53 -16.98
CA ASP A 541 36.26 -8.44 -17.87
C ASP A 541 36.43 -7.93 -19.32
N THR A 542 35.90 -6.74 -19.64
CA THR A 542 36.10 -6.09 -20.94
C THR A 542 37.50 -5.47 -21.02
N PRO A 543 38.24 -5.65 -22.14
CA PRO A 543 39.49 -4.91 -22.37
C PRO A 543 39.29 -3.40 -22.19
N ASP A 544 40.22 -2.74 -21.49
CA ASP A 544 40.18 -1.30 -21.22
C ASP A 544 38.92 -0.84 -20.44
N ALA A 545 38.35 -1.72 -19.59
CA ALA A 545 37.15 -1.42 -18.79
C ALA A 545 37.27 -0.15 -17.94
N VAL A 546 38.47 0.16 -17.43
CA VAL A 546 38.73 1.37 -16.62
C VAL A 546 38.59 2.61 -17.49
N GLU A 547 39.19 2.60 -18.67
CA GLU A 547 39.13 3.66 -19.66
C GLU A 547 37.70 3.86 -20.18
N ILE A 548 36.97 2.77 -20.43
CA ILE A 548 35.54 2.80 -20.79
C ILE A 548 34.71 3.43 -19.68
N ALA A 549 34.85 2.96 -18.44
CA ALA A 549 34.11 3.49 -17.30
C ALA A 549 34.39 4.98 -17.08
N ARG A 550 35.67 5.39 -17.20
CA ARG A 550 36.08 6.79 -17.12
C ARG A 550 35.45 7.64 -18.23
N ALA A 551 35.53 7.21 -19.49
CA ALA A 551 34.96 7.94 -20.62
C ALA A 551 33.44 8.09 -20.51
N VAL A 552 32.73 7.02 -20.14
CA VAL A 552 31.28 7.04 -19.91
C VAL A 552 30.94 7.99 -18.75
N SER A 553 31.65 7.87 -17.62
CA SER A 553 31.44 8.70 -16.42
C SER A 553 31.61 10.20 -16.73
N GLU A 554 32.70 10.56 -17.42
CA GLU A 554 32.99 11.94 -17.82
C GLU A 554 31.91 12.49 -18.77
N ARG A 555 31.56 11.71 -19.79
CA ARG A 555 30.53 12.06 -20.77
C ARG A 555 29.18 12.32 -20.13
N LEU A 556 28.75 11.45 -19.22
CA LEU A 556 27.46 11.59 -18.55
C LEU A 556 27.47 12.74 -17.53
N ARG A 557 28.59 12.98 -16.84
CA ARG A 557 28.73 14.08 -15.88
C ARG A 557 28.64 15.45 -16.56
N VAL A 558 29.29 15.62 -17.71
CA VAL A 558 29.22 16.86 -18.52
C VAL A 558 27.76 17.19 -18.91
N ARG A 559 26.91 16.17 -19.05
CA ARG A 559 25.49 16.33 -19.40
C ARG A 559 24.55 16.39 -18.19
N GLY A 560 25.07 16.27 -16.97
CA GLY A 560 24.28 16.22 -15.73
C GLY A 560 23.43 14.96 -15.61
N LEU A 561 23.87 13.85 -16.21
CA LEU A 561 23.15 12.57 -16.21
C LEU A 561 23.64 11.58 -15.13
N VAL A 562 24.76 11.85 -14.46
CA VAL A 562 25.29 11.09 -13.30
C VAL A 562 25.79 12.02 -12.21
#